data_AF-A0A349GY15-F1
#
_entry.id   AF-A0A349GY15-F1
#
_cell.length_a   1.000
_cell.length_b   1.000
_cell.length_c   1.000
_cell.angle_alpha   90.00
_cell.angle_beta   90.00
_cell.angle_gamma   90.00
#
_symmetry.space_group_name_H-M   'P 1'
#
loop_
_entity.id
_entity.type
_entity.pdbx_description
1 polymer ?
#
loop_
_entity_poly.entity_id
_entity_poly.type
_entity_poly.pdbx_seq_one_letter_code
_entity_poly.pdbx_strand_id
1 'polypeptide(L)' 'MQSSSQPWPPAIPDQVRVLREVLAAQVGPATAETIARQFIRARKDRVEELLQTLVALGQAREISAGQFLAG' A
#
# COMPACT_ATOMS: atom_id res chain seq x y z
N MET A 1 15.86 -12.28 7.03
CA MET A 1 14.47 -11.82 6.83
C MET A 1 14.26 -11.78 5.33
N GLN A 2 13.51 -12.74 4.78
CA GLN A 2 13.43 -12.99 3.34
C GLN A 2 12.52 -11.96 2.67
N SER A 3 13.09 -11.10 1.82
CA SER A 3 12.35 -10.14 0.98
C SER A 3 11.77 -10.86 -0.23
N SER A 4 10.81 -11.75 -0.02
CA SER A 4 10.07 -12.40 -1.11
C SER A 4 9.01 -11.42 -1.62
N SER A 5 9.44 -10.39 -2.36
CA SER A 5 8.51 -9.42 -2.96
C SER A 5 7.44 -10.15 -3.79
N GLN A 6 6.17 -9.86 -3.53
CA GLN A 6 5.05 -10.53 -4.19
C GLN A 6 4.78 -9.88 -5.56
N PRO A 7 4.28 -10.62 -6.58
CA PRO A 7 3.90 -10.00 -7.84
C PRO A 7 2.79 -8.97 -7.64
N TRP A 8 2.88 -7.82 -8.33
CA TRP A 8 1.80 -6.84 -8.32
C TRP A 8 0.55 -7.44 -9.00
N PRO A 9 -0.60 -7.54 -8.31
CA PRO A 9 -1.78 -8.18 -8.87
C PRO A 9 -2.36 -7.33 -10.01
N PRO A 10 -2.87 -7.95 -11.10
CA PRO A 10 -3.40 -7.21 -12.25
C PRO A 10 -4.78 -6.62 -12.00
N ALA A 11 -5.60 -7.26 -11.16
CA ALA A 11 -6.97 -6.85 -10.87
C ALA A 11 -7.00 -5.81 -9.74
N ILE A 12 -7.77 -4.73 -9.92
CA ILE A 12 -7.89 -3.66 -8.93
C ILE A 12 -8.37 -4.16 -7.56
N PRO A 13 -9.41 -5.01 -7.45
CA PRO A 13 -9.86 -5.52 -6.15
C PRO A 13 -8.74 -6.23 -5.38
N ASP A 14 -7.91 -7.01 -6.08
CA ASP A 14 -6.75 -7.67 -5.49
C ASP A 14 -5.65 -6.68 -5.10
N GLN A 15 -5.38 -5.65 -5.90
CA GLN A 15 -4.44 -4.57 -5.56
C GLN A 15 -4.85 -3.90 -4.24
N VAL A 16 -6.13 -3.55 -4.11
CA VAL A 16 -6.69 -2.95 -2.90
C VAL A 16 -6.58 -3.91 -1.71
N ARG A 17 -6.88 -5.19 -1.91
CA ARG A 17 -6.77 -6.22 -0.86
C ARG A 17 -5.35 -6.33 -0.32
N VAL A 18 -4.35 -6.49 -1.20
CA VAL A 18 -2.95 -6.64 -0.77
C VAL A 18 -2.38 -5.38 -0.14
N LEU A 19 -2.78 -4.19 -0.60
CA LEU A 19 -2.36 -2.93 0.02
C LEU A 19 -2.89 -2.79 1.46
N ARG A 20 -4.14 -3.19 1.70
CA ARG A 20 -4.71 -3.23 3.06
C ARG A 20 -3.98 -4.22 3.95
N GLU A 21 -3.66 -5.42 3.45
CA GLU A 21 -2.89 -6.42 4.19
C GLU A 21 -1.49 -5.90 4.54
N VAL A 22 -0.81 -5.24 3.60
CA VAL A 22 0.49 -4.63 3.85
C VAL A 22 0.39 -3.56 4.92
N LEU A 23 -0.56 -2.61 4.81
CA LEU A 23 -0.76 -1.57 5.82
C LEU A 23 -1.07 -2.15 7.21
N ALA A 24 -1.89 -3.20 7.28
CA ALA A 24 -2.24 -3.86 8.54
C ALA A 24 -1.04 -4.60 9.17
N ALA A 25 -0.10 -5.07 8.35
CA ALA A 25 1.11 -5.74 8.82
C ALA A 25 2.25 -4.76 9.19
N GLN A 26 2.15 -3.48 8.84
CA GLN A 26 3.18 -2.49 9.19
C GLN A 26 3.09 -2.10 10.67
N VAL A 27 4.24 -2.02 11.31
CA VAL A 27 4.38 -1.41 12.64
C VAL A 27 4.70 0.07 12.44
N GLY A 28 3.65 0.85 12.17
CA GLY A 28 3.76 2.30 11.98
C GLY A 28 3.58 2.77 10.53
N PRO A 29 3.74 4.08 10.28
CA PRO A 29 3.43 4.70 9.00
C PRO A 29 4.41 4.30 7.90
N ALA A 30 3.88 4.00 6.72
CA ALA A 30 4.66 3.65 5.55
C ALA A 30 4.39 4.60 4.38
N THR A 31 5.41 4.86 3.57
CA THR A 31 5.28 5.64 2.34
C THR A 31 4.83 4.76 1.18
N ALA A 32 4.21 5.36 0.16
CA ALA A 32 3.85 4.64 -1.07
C ALA A 32 5.07 3.97 -1.74
N GLU A 33 6.26 4.58 -1.63
CA GLU A 33 7.50 3.98 -2.13
C GLU A 33 7.89 2.73 -1.34
N THR A 34 7.87 2.79 0.00
CA THR A 34 8.19 1.64 0.86
C THR A 34 7.23 0.48 0.60
N ILE A 35 5.94 0.78 0.41
CA ILE A 35 4.92 -0.22 0.09
C ILE A 35 5.16 -0.80 -1.30
N ALA A 36 5.41 0.03 -2.33
CA ALA A 36 5.65 -0.43 -3.69
C ALA A 36 6.86 -1.37 -3.80
N ARG A 37 7.92 -1.12 -3.02
CA ARG A 37 9.14 -1.98 -2.97
C ARG A 37 8.86 -3.41 -2.49
N GLN A 38 7.75 -3.66 -1.80
CA GLN A 38 7.33 -5.00 -1.39
C GLN A 38 6.75 -5.83 -2.55
N PHE A 39 6.52 -5.20 -3.70
CA PHE A 39 5.94 -5.84 -4.86
C PHE A 39 6.87 -5.82 -6.08
N ILE A 40 6.80 -6.87 -6.89
CA ILE A 40 7.46 -6.95 -8.18
C ILE A 40 6.63 -6.15 -9.19
N ARG A 41 7.24 -5.15 -9.83
CA ARG A 41 6.65 -4.28 -10.87
C ARG A 41 5.49 -3.36 -10.41
N ALA A 42 5.32 -3.14 -9.11
CA ALA A 42 4.42 -2.09 -8.65
C ALA A 42 5.02 -0.71 -8.96
N ARG A 43 4.21 0.20 -9.49
CA ARG A 43 4.59 1.60 -9.69
C ARG A 43 4.18 2.42 -8.46
N LYS A 44 5.09 3.27 -7.97
CA LYS A 44 4.83 4.16 -6.83
C LYS A 44 3.54 4.97 -7.03
N ASP A 45 3.39 5.64 -8.18
CA ASP A 45 2.23 6.52 -8.44
C ASP A 45 0.91 5.75 -8.38
N ARG A 46 0.91 4.51 -8.88
CA ARG A 46 -0.28 3.65 -8.82
C ARG A 46 -0.59 3.20 -7.40
N VAL A 47 0.43 2.86 -6.61
CA VAL A 47 0.28 2.50 -5.20
C VAL A 47 -0.25 3.69 -4.41
N GLU A 48 0.29 4.88 -4.63
CA GLU A 48 -0.13 6.13 -4.00
C GLU A 48 -1.60 6.46 -4.31
N GLU A 49 -2.00 6.40 -5.58
CA GLU A 49 -3.40 6.62 -6.01
C GLU A 49 -4.38 5.68 -5.28
N LEU A 50 -4.02 4.40 -5.16
CA LEU A 50 -4.86 3.40 -4.48
C LEU A 50 -4.89 3.62 -2.96
N LEU A 51 -3.76 4.01 -2.35
CA LEU A 51 -3.70 4.34 -0.93
C LEU A 51 -4.54 5.58 -0.63
N GLN A 52 -4.48 6.61 -1.47
CA GLN A 52 -5.34 7.80 -1.38
C GLN A 52 -6.83 7.43 -1.52
N THR A 53 -7.15 6.51 -2.43
CA THR A 53 -8.51 5.95 -2.53
C THR A 53 -8.94 5.24 -1.24
N LEU A 54 -8.06 4.41 -0.65
CA LEU A 54 -8.34 3.76 0.64
C LEU A 54 -8.54 4.79 1.77
N VAL A 55 -7.79 5.89 1.79
CA VAL A 55 -7.98 6.98 2.74
C VAL A 55 -9.35 7.64 2.56
N ALA A 56 -9.74 7.96 1.33
CA ALA A 56 -11.05 8.53 1.03
C ALA A 56 -12.22 7.61 1.43
N LEU A 57 -12.01 6.28 1.37
CA LEU A 57 -12.97 5.26 1.81
C LEU A 57 -12.92 4.99 3.32
N GLY A 58 -12.03 5.62 4.08
CA GLY A 58 -11.84 5.39 5.52
C GLY A 58 -11.18 4.06 5.86
N GLN A 59 -10.53 3.41 4.89
CA GLN A 59 -9.86 2.11 5.03
C GLN A 59 -8.35 2.23 5.29
N ALA A 60 -7.81 3.44 5.17
CA ALA A 60 -6.46 3.83 5.53
C ALA A 60 -6.49 5.24 6.12
N ARG A 61 -5.40 5.66 6.77
CA ARG A 61 -5.22 7.03 7.24
C ARG A 61 -3.94 7.61 6.69
N GLU A 62 -4.00 8.81 6.13
CA GLU A 62 -2.81 9.60 5.85
C GLU A 62 -2.51 10.45 7.09
N ILE A 63 -1.36 10.22 7.73
CA ILE A 63 -0.98 10.95 8.95
C ILE A 63 -0.10 12.17 8.68
N SER A 64 0.59 12.15 7.54
CA SER A 64 1.46 13.19 7.00
C SER A 64 1.48 13.03 5.49
N ALA A 65 1.86 14.06 4.75
CA ALA A 65 1.96 14.03 3.29
C ALA A 65 2.75 12.79 2.80
N GLY A 66 2.03 11.84 2.20
CA GLY A 66 2.58 10.59 1.65
C GLY A 66 2.91 9.50 2.68
N GLN A 67 2.44 9.61 3.93
CA GLN A 67 2.60 8.60 4.98
C GLN A 67 1.26 7.98 5.36
N PHE A 68 1.13 6.67 5.12
CA PHE A 68 -0.11 5.93 5.27
C PHE A 68 -0.05 4.93 6.43
N LEU A 69 -1.18 4.79 7.12
CA LEU A 69 -1.44 3.81 8.17
C LEU A 69 -2.71 3.01 7.84
N ALA A 70 -2.83 1.83 8.44
CA ALA A 70 -4.11 1.12 8.47
C ALA A 70 -5.21 1.99 9.13
N GLY A 71 -6.42 1.92 8.56
CA GLY A 71 -7.60 2.72 8.95
C GLY A 71 -8.25 2.28 10.25
#